data_AF-A0A4Y5T3Y2-F1
#
_entry.id   AF-A0A4Y5T3Y2-F1
#
_cell.length_a   1.000
_cell.length_b   1.000
_cell.length_c   1.000
_cell.angle_alpha   90.00
_cell.angle_beta   90.00
_cell.angle_gamma   90.00
#
_symmetry.space_group_name_H-M   'P 1'
#
loop_
_entity.id
_entity.type
_entity.pdbx_description
1 polymer ?
#
loop_
_entity_poly.entity_id
_entity_poly.type
_entity_poly.pdbx_seq_one_letter_code
_entity_poly.pdbx_strand_id
1 'polypeptide(L)'
;MLKYSSKYILKYKLSFITLIIFSILDAILLALTPYISSKLIDSLVNIPSKKVIYSFVIIYFGIAMFQLLSQYVQIVNQTRLIANASMELNKDMIKHMQKLPLEFFSDKDLAYYNQRIYSDSSAVISFSVNTVLQLITNIIATSLTLYIVVKTNSYICLLFFIAIIIYSFQYKLTKKNLYVTNNELKEKQSEFYSILFEQLSNIKLIKIFNIFNIFDLKLKNSFERLYSTILKTQRVAFTFKSSQTILTAVVRIVLLIIGGFQFLEGNMTIGTLSVLLSYFSSVIASATSFIELGQGYITNLVSFNRLKELIIIEEEPNGNISLNEINTIKLEEITYGYKNKVLIENLNVNFEKGKIYCIHGHNGIGKTTLINVLLGLHHNYKGNVLINDSIDLKTLDKYHFREKACSYATQTALLFNDTFYTNLTLNKKSFDRNYLKKFIKDFGLINKFKLDSIISMNGKNISGGEMQKISLIRSFIDDKDILIYDEPTSYLDINSKAYFLEYLSKIKESKKSIIIIITHDDDLKQISDELIDLETFKWTKLYS
;
A
#
# COMPACT_ATOMS: atom_id res chain seq x y z
N MET A 1 5.18 -15.30 5.02
CA MET A 1 4.17 -14.83 4.05
C MET A 1 2.81 -15.51 4.26
N LEU A 2 2.60 -16.80 3.92
CA LEU A 2 1.28 -17.46 4.03
C LEU A 2 0.63 -17.37 5.43
N LYS A 3 1.41 -17.58 6.49
CA LYS A 3 0.95 -17.43 7.89
C LYS A 3 0.53 -15.99 8.23
N TYR A 4 1.14 -15.00 7.57
CA TYR A 4 0.82 -13.59 7.81
C TYR A 4 -0.45 -13.19 7.04
N SER A 5 -0.58 -13.59 5.77
CA SER A 5 -1.76 -13.32 4.95
C SER A 5 -3.01 -14.04 5.43
N SER A 6 -2.87 -15.20 6.09
CA SER A 6 -4.01 -15.96 6.61
C SER A 6 -4.87 -15.16 7.60
N LYS A 7 -4.29 -14.26 8.41
CA LYS A 7 -5.04 -13.35 9.30
C LYS A 7 -6.10 -12.55 8.55
N TYR A 8 -5.80 -12.10 7.34
CA TYR A 8 -6.69 -11.28 6.52
C TYR A 8 -7.64 -12.13 5.68
N ILE A 9 -7.15 -13.24 5.13
CA ILE A 9 -7.97 -14.16 4.32
C ILE A 9 -9.06 -14.83 5.17
N LEU A 10 -8.72 -15.26 6.40
CA LEU A 10 -9.66 -15.97 7.27
C LEU A 10 -10.78 -15.09 7.85
N LYS A 11 -10.68 -13.75 7.76
CA LYS A 11 -11.84 -12.86 8.00
C LYS A 11 -12.99 -13.18 7.03
N TYR A 12 -12.67 -13.67 5.84
CA TYR A 12 -13.61 -14.07 4.79
C TYR A 12 -13.70 -15.60 4.65
N LYS A 13 -13.68 -16.34 5.77
CA LYS A 13 -13.63 -17.81 5.80
C LYS A 13 -14.68 -18.52 4.94
N LEU A 14 -15.92 -18.03 4.87
CA LEU A 14 -16.98 -18.65 4.06
C LEU A 14 -16.68 -18.56 2.56
N SER A 15 -16.21 -17.39 2.11
CA SER A 15 -15.74 -17.20 0.73
C SER A 15 -14.53 -18.10 0.44
N PHE A 16 -13.60 -18.22 1.37
CA PHE A 16 -12.44 -19.11 1.20
C PHE A 16 -12.83 -20.61 1.15
N ILE A 17 -13.74 -21.05 2.01
CA ILE A 17 -14.22 -22.45 2.04
C ILE A 17 -14.97 -22.79 0.75
N THR A 18 -15.83 -21.88 0.28
CA THR A 18 -16.55 -22.10 -1.00
C THR A 18 -15.57 -22.22 -2.17
N LEU A 19 -14.51 -21.41 -2.23
CA LEU A 19 -13.45 -21.58 -3.23
C LEU A 19 -12.79 -22.96 -3.13
N ILE A 20 -12.43 -23.41 -1.94
CA ILE A 20 -11.84 -24.75 -1.73
C ILE A 20 -12.78 -25.85 -2.23
N ILE A 21 -14.06 -25.80 -1.89
CA ILE A 21 -15.05 -26.80 -2.32
C ILE A 21 -15.14 -26.87 -3.85
N PHE A 22 -15.32 -25.73 -4.51
CA PHE A 22 -15.39 -25.72 -5.98
C PHE A 22 -14.06 -26.13 -6.63
N SER A 23 -12.90 -25.76 -6.06
CA SER A 23 -11.60 -26.23 -6.55
C SER A 23 -11.43 -27.74 -6.44
N ILE A 24 -11.94 -28.35 -5.36
CA ILE A 24 -11.95 -29.82 -5.21
C ILE A 24 -12.87 -30.46 -6.27
N LEU A 25 -14.08 -29.92 -6.47
CA LEU A 25 -15.03 -30.43 -7.46
C LEU A 25 -14.44 -30.34 -8.89
N ASP A 26 -13.83 -29.21 -9.23
CA ASP A 26 -13.20 -29.02 -10.53
C ASP A 26 -12.00 -29.96 -10.72
N ALA A 27 -11.19 -30.18 -9.67
CA ALA A 27 -10.09 -31.13 -9.71
C ALA A 27 -10.56 -32.57 -9.97
N ILE A 28 -11.67 -32.98 -9.35
CA ILE A 28 -12.30 -34.28 -9.59
C ILE A 28 -12.82 -34.37 -11.02
N LEU A 29 -13.53 -33.35 -11.51
CA LEU A 29 -14.04 -33.33 -12.88
C LEU A 29 -12.92 -33.31 -13.92
N LEU A 30 -11.83 -32.58 -13.67
CA LEU A 30 -10.64 -32.57 -14.51
C LEU A 30 -10.03 -33.97 -14.65
N ALA A 31 -9.96 -34.72 -13.55
CA ALA A 31 -9.49 -36.11 -13.57
C ALA A 31 -10.50 -37.08 -14.21
N LEU A 32 -11.80 -36.90 -14.04
CA LEU A 32 -12.81 -37.83 -14.56
C LEU A 32 -13.15 -37.63 -16.04
N THR A 33 -13.02 -36.42 -16.57
CA THR A 33 -13.47 -36.09 -17.94
C THR A 33 -12.80 -36.95 -19.01
N PRO A 34 -11.46 -37.17 -19.01
CA PRO A 34 -10.83 -38.08 -19.97
C PRO A 34 -11.36 -39.51 -19.89
N TYR A 35 -11.60 -40.03 -18.68
CA TYR A 35 -12.13 -41.38 -18.48
C TYR A 35 -13.53 -41.55 -19.05
N ILE A 36 -14.39 -40.54 -18.87
CA ILE A 36 -15.74 -40.52 -19.48
C ILE A 36 -15.62 -40.54 -21.00
N SER A 37 -14.71 -39.74 -21.57
CA SER A 37 -14.44 -39.73 -23.02
C SER A 37 -13.92 -41.07 -23.55
N SER A 38 -13.10 -41.80 -22.78
CA SER A 38 -12.68 -43.17 -23.14
C SER A 38 -13.87 -44.12 -23.29
N LYS A 39 -14.79 -44.12 -22.32
CA LYS A 39 -15.96 -45.00 -22.35
C LYS A 39 -16.84 -44.72 -23.56
N LEU A 40 -16.93 -43.46 -23.98
CA LEU A 40 -17.61 -43.07 -25.21
C LEU A 40 -16.94 -43.71 -26.42
N ILE A 41 -15.62 -43.53 -26.57
CA ILE A 41 -14.85 -44.07 -27.69
C ILE A 41 -15.03 -45.59 -27.76
N ASP A 42 -14.84 -46.29 -26.65
CA ASP A 42 -14.95 -47.76 -26.60
C ASP A 42 -16.37 -48.25 -26.89
N SER A 43 -17.39 -47.53 -26.42
CA SER A 43 -18.79 -47.87 -26.69
C SER A 43 -19.16 -47.67 -28.17
N LEU A 44 -18.63 -46.65 -28.84
CA LEU A 44 -18.87 -46.41 -30.26
C LEU A 44 -18.18 -47.43 -31.16
N VAL A 45 -17.00 -47.90 -30.77
CA VAL A 45 -16.26 -48.93 -31.52
C VAL A 45 -16.93 -50.30 -31.38
N ASN A 46 -17.42 -50.65 -30.19
CA ASN A 46 -17.97 -51.98 -29.93
C ASN A 46 -19.46 -52.12 -30.26
N ILE A 47 -20.29 -51.11 -29.96
CA ILE A 47 -21.75 -51.15 -30.18
C ILE A 47 -22.23 -49.76 -30.66
N PRO A 48 -22.07 -49.44 -31.96
CA PRO A 48 -22.45 -48.14 -32.49
C PRO A 48 -23.96 -47.93 -32.34
N SER A 49 -24.37 -47.05 -31.41
CA SER A 49 -25.78 -46.69 -31.23
C SER A 49 -25.96 -45.18 -31.06
N LYS A 50 -26.97 -44.63 -31.74
CA LYS A 50 -27.33 -43.20 -31.63
C LYS A 50 -27.71 -42.82 -30.20
N LYS A 51 -28.32 -43.74 -29.43
CA LYS A 51 -28.69 -43.52 -28.02
C LYS A 51 -27.48 -43.27 -27.14
N VAL A 52 -26.39 -44.00 -27.34
CA VAL A 52 -25.12 -43.80 -26.61
C VAL A 52 -24.52 -42.43 -26.94
N ILE A 53 -24.56 -42.01 -28.22
CA ILE A 53 -24.09 -40.67 -28.60
C ILE A 53 -24.89 -39.59 -27.86
N TYR A 54 -26.23 -39.67 -27.85
CA TYR A 54 -27.07 -38.67 -27.20
C TYR A 54 -26.83 -38.61 -25.68
N SER A 55 -26.71 -39.75 -25.00
CA SER A 55 -26.46 -39.75 -23.55
C SER A 55 -25.11 -39.11 -23.21
N PHE A 56 -24.06 -39.41 -23.98
CA PHE A 56 -22.75 -38.80 -23.79
C PHE A 56 -22.74 -37.30 -24.07
N VAL A 57 -23.42 -36.83 -25.13
CA VAL A 57 -23.56 -35.40 -25.43
C VAL A 57 -24.22 -34.67 -24.27
N ILE A 58 -25.29 -35.23 -23.69
CA ILE A 58 -25.97 -34.64 -22.54
C ILE A 58 -25.05 -34.58 -21.31
N ILE A 59 -24.32 -35.67 -21.02
CA ILE A 59 -23.36 -35.72 -19.91
C ILE A 59 -22.25 -34.69 -20.11
N TYR A 60 -21.65 -34.62 -21.30
CA TYR A 60 -20.54 -33.71 -21.59
C TYR A 60 -21.00 -32.26 -21.57
N PHE A 61 -22.19 -31.97 -22.09
CA PHE A 61 -22.82 -30.66 -21.98
C PHE A 61 -23.07 -30.27 -20.51
N GLY A 62 -23.57 -31.21 -19.70
CA GLY A 62 -23.77 -30.99 -18.27
C GLY A 62 -22.47 -30.69 -17.52
N ILE A 63 -21.40 -31.45 -17.78
CA ILE A 63 -20.07 -31.20 -17.20
C ILE A 63 -19.53 -29.84 -17.65
N ALA A 64 -19.61 -29.52 -18.94
CA ALA A 64 -19.14 -28.24 -19.47
C ALA A 64 -19.91 -27.05 -18.88
N MET A 65 -21.24 -27.13 -18.78
CA MET A 65 -22.06 -26.11 -18.15
C MET A 65 -21.75 -25.96 -16.66
N PHE A 66 -21.58 -27.07 -15.94
CA PHE A 66 -21.17 -27.03 -14.54
C PHE A 66 -19.80 -26.37 -14.37
N GLN A 67 -18.80 -26.73 -15.19
CA GLN A 67 -17.47 -26.14 -15.14
C GLN A 67 -17.51 -24.63 -15.42
N LEU A 68 -18.30 -24.19 -16.41
CA LEU A 68 -18.48 -22.76 -16.69
C LEU A 68 -19.10 -22.02 -15.50
N LEU A 69 -20.14 -22.58 -14.89
CA LEU A 69 -20.78 -21.98 -13.71
C LEU A 69 -19.83 -21.98 -12.50
N SER A 70 -19.13 -23.09 -12.24
CA SER A 70 -18.12 -23.23 -11.19
C SER A 70 -17.02 -22.18 -11.36
N GLN A 71 -16.49 -22.04 -12.57
CA GLN A 71 -15.44 -21.07 -12.89
C GLN A 71 -15.91 -19.63 -12.68
N TYR A 72 -17.15 -19.30 -13.07
CA TYR A 72 -17.73 -17.99 -12.82
C TYR A 72 -17.88 -17.70 -11.31
N VAL A 73 -18.41 -18.67 -10.55
CA VAL A 73 -18.56 -18.54 -9.10
C VAL A 73 -17.18 -18.36 -8.44
N GLN A 74 -16.19 -19.16 -8.83
CA GLN A 74 -14.83 -19.06 -8.31
C GLN A 74 -14.20 -17.71 -8.63
N ILE A 75 -14.19 -17.26 -9.89
CA ILE A 75 -13.48 -16.05 -10.28
C ILE A 75 -14.05 -14.80 -9.59
N VAL A 76 -15.38 -14.71 -9.48
CA VAL A 76 -16.04 -13.60 -8.78
C VAL A 76 -15.74 -13.65 -7.28
N ASN A 77 -15.87 -14.83 -6.66
CA ASN A 77 -15.66 -14.99 -5.23
C ASN A 77 -14.19 -14.78 -4.83
N GLN A 78 -13.26 -15.30 -5.63
CA GLN A 78 -11.82 -15.12 -5.48
C GLN A 78 -11.42 -13.65 -5.62
N THR A 79 -11.96 -12.94 -6.61
CA THR A 79 -11.69 -11.51 -6.80
C THR A 79 -12.21 -10.70 -5.60
N ARG A 80 -13.42 -10.98 -5.11
CA ARG A 80 -13.97 -10.34 -3.90
C ARG A 80 -13.11 -10.61 -2.67
N LEU A 81 -12.70 -11.86 -2.48
CA LEU A 81 -11.86 -12.26 -1.35
C LEU A 81 -10.50 -11.55 -1.38
N ILE A 82 -9.82 -11.56 -2.53
CA ILE A 82 -8.52 -10.88 -2.69
C ILE A 82 -8.68 -9.37 -2.46
N ALA A 83 -9.64 -8.72 -3.11
CA ALA A 83 -9.84 -7.27 -2.98
C ALA A 83 -10.10 -6.85 -1.52
N ASN A 84 -11.00 -7.56 -0.83
CA ASN A 84 -11.36 -7.23 0.54
C ASN A 84 -10.25 -7.56 1.54
N ALA A 85 -9.55 -8.70 1.39
CA ALA A 85 -8.43 -9.05 2.25
C ALA A 85 -7.22 -8.11 2.04
N SER A 86 -6.95 -7.70 0.80
CA SER A 86 -5.92 -6.70 0.49
C SER A 86 -6.27 -5.32 1.04
N MET A 87 -7.54 -4.91 0.98
CA MET A 87 -7.99 -3.65 1.58
C MET A 87 -7.80 -3.64 3.10
N GLU A 88 -8.09 -4.74 3.79
CA GLU A 88 -7.87 -4.86 5.23
C GLU A 88 -6.37 -4.79 5.58
N LEU A 89 -5.50 -5.43 4.79
CA LEU A 89 -4.05 -5.29 4.96
C LEU A 89 -3.59 -3.85 4.70
N ASN A 90 -4.06 -3.21 3.62
CA ASN A 90 -3.76 -1.81 3.32
C ASN A 90 -4.19 -0.89 4.46
N LYS A 91 -5.36 -1.12 5.05
CA LYS A 91 -5.89 -0.36 6.19
C LYS A 91 -5.01 -0.50 7.42
N ASP A 92 -4.59 -1.71 7.77
CA ASP A 92 -3.69 -1.94 8.91
C ASP A 92 -2.32 -1.29 8.66
N MET A 93 -1.78 -1.37 7.44
CA MET A 93 -0.53 -0.70 7.05
C MET A 93 -0.62 0.83 7.16
N ILE A 94 -1.69 1.43 6.64
CA ILE A 94 -1.89 2.89 6.71
C ILE A 94 -2.06 3.35 8.16
N LYS A 95 -2.82 2.60 8.99
CA LYS A 95 -2.97 2.91 10.41
C LYS A 95 -1.65 2.88 11.16
N HIS A 96 -0.80 1.91 10.84
CA HIS A 96 0.55 1.83 11.41
C HIS A 96 1.41 3.01 10.93
N MET A 97 1.38 3.33 9.63
CA MET A 97 2.10 4.48 9.08
C MET A 97 1.68 5.81 9.74
N GLN A 98 0.39 6.01 10.01
CA GLN A 98 -0.11 7.22 10.70
C GLN A 98 0.49 7.43 12.09
N LYS A 99 1.07 6.39 12.69
CA LYS A 99 1.68 6.42 14.01
C LYS A 99 3.20 6.36 13.96
N LEU A 100 3.83 6.33 12.78
CA LEU A 100 5.28 6.35 12.71
C LEU A 100 5.83 7.74 13.09
N PRO A 101 7.03 7.80 13.68
CA PRO A 101 7.70 9.07 13.97
C PRO A 101 7.78 10.01 12.76
N LEU A 102 7.68 11.32 12.98
CA LEU A 102 7.73 12.31 11.90
C LEU A 102 9.06 12.24 11.13
N GLU A 103 10.15 11.89 11.81
CA GLU A 103 11.48 11.70 11.24
C GLU A 103 11.52 10.61 10.16
N PHE A 104 10.59 9.65 10.21
CA PHE A 104 10.46 8.64 9.16
C PHE A 104 10.05 9.27 7.82
N PHE A 105 9.27 10.35 7.83
CA PHE A 105 8.67 10.91 6.61
C PHE A 105 9.52 11.99 5.93
N SER A 106 10.45 12.65 6.63
CA SER A 106 11.15 13.82 6.13
C SER A 106 12.01 13.57 4.88
N ASP A 107 12.58 12.37 4.75
CA ASP A 107 13.50 12.01 3.65
C ASP A 107 12.94 10.91 2.73
N LYS A 108 11.61 10.71 2.72
CA LYS A 108 10.98 9.55 2.06
C LYS A 108 10.05 9.95 0.93
N ASP A 109 10.11 9.18 -0.14
CA ASP A 109 9.15 9.28 -1.24
C ASP A 109 7.83 8.62 -0.85
N LEU A 110 6.84 9.44 -0.48
CA LEU A 110 5.49 8.99 -0.12
C LEU A 110 4.80 8.25 -1.26
N ALA A 111 5.10 8.57 -2.53
CA ALA A 111 4.52 7.87 -3.68
C ALA A 111 5.04 6.43 -3.76
N TYR A 112 6.34 6.24 -3.53
CA TYR A 112 6.95 4.91 -3.42
C TYR A 112 6.29 4.08 -2.31
N TYR A 113 6.07 4.65 -1.12
CA TYR A 113 5.40 3.93 -0.02
C TYR A 113 3.93 3.64 -0.32
N ASN A 114 3.21 4.57 -0.96
CA ASN A 114 1.83 4.33 -1.39
C ASN A 114 1.74 3.17 -2.39
N GLN A 115 2.62 3.14 -3.39
CA GLN A 115 2.69 2.03 -4.35
C GLN A 115 3.04 0.72 -3.65
N ARG A 116 3.99 0.74 -2.72
CA ARG A 116 4.41 -0.43 -1.93
C ARG A 116 3.25 -0.99 -1.12
N ILE A 117 2.53 -0.16 -0.36
CA ILE A 117 1.36 -0.60 0.42
C ILE A 117 0.33 -1.24 -0.50
N TYR A 118 -0.10 -0.53 -1.56
CA TYR A 118 -1.17 -1.03 -2.43
C TYR A 118 -0.76 -2.27 -3.23
N SER A 119 0.33 -2.18 -3.98
CA SER A 119 0.77 -3.23 -4.92
C SER A 119 1.29 -4.46 -4.19
N ASP A 120 2.11 -4.29 -3.16
CA ASP A 120 2.73 -5.43 -2.48
C ASP A 120 1.72 -6.17 -1.60
N SER A 121 0.78 -5.46 -0.96
CA SER A 121 -0.30 -6.10 -0.20
C SER A 121 -1.21 -6.93 -1.10
N SER A 122 -1.57 -6.39 -2.27
CA SER A 122 -2.34 -7.12 -3.27
C SER A 122 -1.58 -8.35 -3.76
N ALA A 123 -0.29 -8.20 -4.10
CA ALA A 123 0.54 -9.30 -4.58
C ALA A 123 0.66 -10.44 -3.55
N VAL A 124 0.92 -10.12 -2.28
CA VAL A 124 1.06 -11.10 -1.20
C VAL A 124 -0.24 -11.85 -0.94
N ILE A 125 -1.37 -11.16 -0.87
CA ILE A 125 -2.69 -11.78 -0.65
C ILE A 125 -3.07 -12.64 -1.85
N SER A 126 -3.00 -12.09 -3.07
CA SER A 126 -3.33 -12.79 -4.31
C SER A 126 -2.49 -14.06 -4.47
N PHE A 127 -1.17 -13.97 -4.30
CA PHE A 127 -0.30 -15.14 -4.33
C PHE A 127 -0.69 -16.19 -3.30
N SER A 128 -1.01 -15.77 -2.07
CA SER A 128 -1.39 -16.70 -0.99
C SER A 128 -2.67 -17.47 -1.32
N VAL A 129 -3.69 -16.77 -1.80
CA VAL A 129 -4.98 -17.37 -2.18
C VAL A 129 -4.80 -18.31 -3.37
N ASN A 130 -4.18 -17.82 -4.44
CA ASN A 130 -3.97 -18.60 -5.67
C ASN A 130 -3.13 -19.84 -5.40
N THR A 131 -2.07 -19.73 -4.61
CA THR A 131 -1.21 -20.86 -4.27
C THR A 131 -1.97 -21.95 -3.56
N VAL A 132 -2.81 -21.63 -2.57
CA VAL A 132 -3.58 -22.64 -1.84
C VAL A 132 -4.57 -23.35 -2.76
N LEU A 133 -5.33 -22.61 -3.56
CA LEU A 133 -6.32 -23.19 -4.49
C LEU A 133 -5.64 -24.06 -5.56
N GLN A 134 -4.52 -23.58 -6.11
CA GLN A 134 -3.75 -24.30 -7.11
C GLN A 134 -3.12 -25.57 -6.54
N LEU A 135 -2.56 -25.54 -5.32
CA LEU A 135 -2.03 -26.74 -4.66
C LEU A 135 -3.11 -27.79 -4.45
N ILE A 136 -4.29 -27.40 -3.93
CA ILE A 136 -5.41 -28.32 -3.72
C ILE A 136 -5.83 -28.96 -5.05
N THR A 137 -6.03 -28.14 -6.07
CA THR A 137 -6.48 -28.60 -7.39
C THR A 137 -5.47 -29.56 -8.00
N ASN A 138 -4.19 -29.19 -8.01
CA ASN A 138 -3.13 -30.00 -8.60
C ASN A 138 -2.90 -31.31 -7.86
N ILE A 139 -2.88 -31.29 -6.53
CA ILE A 139 -2.66 -32.50 -5.72
C ILE A 139 -3.81 -33.48 -5.98
N ILE A 140 -5.06 -33.03 -5.88
CA ILE A 140 -6.23 -33.90 -6.08
C ILE A 140 -6.29 -34.43 -7.51
N ALA A 141 -6.20 -33.55 -8.51
CA ALA A 141 -6.28 -33.96 -9.91
C ALA A 141 -5.15 -34.93 -10.28
N THR A 142 -3.92 -34.66 -9.84
CA THR A 142 -2.77 -35.53 -10.14
C THR A 142 -2.86 -36.86 -9.40
N SER A 143 -3.24 -36.87 -8.13
CA SER A 143 -3.41 -38.10 -7.35
C SER A 143 -4.50 -39.00 -7.94
N LEU A 144 -5.66 -38.43 -8.30
CA LEU A 144 -6.74 -39.17 -8.95
C LEU A 144 -6.31 -39.68 -10.33
N THR A 145 -5.63 -38.83 -11.12
CA THR A 145 -5.12 -39.22 -12.44
C THR A 145 -4.14 -40.39 -12.34
N LEU A 146 -3.15 -40.30 -11.44
CA LEU A 146 -2.18 -41.38 -11.21
C LEU A 146 -2.85 -42.66 -10.71
N TYR A 147 -3.84 -42.55 -9.82
CA TYR A 147 -4.63 -43.71 -9.37
C TYR A 147 -5.32 -44.42 -10.54
N ILE A 148 -5.95 -43.67 -11.45
CA ILE A 148 -6.62 -44.25 -12.62
C ILE A 148 -5.60 -44.86 -13.59
N VAL A 149 -4.46 -44.20 -13.81
CA VAL A 149 -3.38 -44.71 -14.67
C VAL A 149 -2.82 -46.03 -14.13
N VAL A 150 -2.54 -46.14 -12.82
CA VAL A 150 -2.05 -47.38 -12.19
C VAL A 150 -3.06 -48.51 -12.35
N LYS A 151 -4.36 -48.24 -12.19
CA LYS A 151 -5.41 -49.23 -12.40
C LYS A 151 -5.55 -49.67 -13.85
N THR A 152 -5.11 -48.85 -14.80
CA THR A 152 -5.21 -49.11 -16.23
C THR A 152 -4.00 -49.89 -16.74
N ASN A 153 -2.79 -49.39 -16.50
CA ASN A 153 -1.55 -50.05 -16.89
C ASN A 153 -0.36 -49.57 -16.04
N SER A 154 0.14 -50.46 -15.17
CA SER A 154 1.25 -50.17 -14.25
C SER A 154 2.57 -49.81 -14.96
N TYR A 155 2.85 -50.39 -16.12
CA TYR A 155 4.08 -50.11 -16.88
C TYR A 155 4.06 -48.70 -17.48
N ILE A 156 2.89 -48.25 -17.95
CA ILE A 156 2.72 -46.88 -18.46
C ILE A 156 2.84 -45.86 -17.33
N CYS A 157 2.42 -46.22 -16.12
CA CYS A 157 2.65 -45.37 -14.94
C CYS A 157 4.14 -45.14 -14.66
N LEU A 158 5.00 -46.14 -14.84
CA LEU A 158 6.46 -45.97 -14.66
C LEU A 158 7.02 -44.96 -15.66
N LEU A 159 6.54 -44.96 -16.90
CA LEU A 159 6.91 -43.98 -17.91
C LEU A 159 6.51 -42.56 -17.49
N PHE A 160 5.36 -42.37 -16.83
CA PHE A 160 4.98 -41.06 -16.29
C PHE A 160 5.95 -40.61 -15.20
N PHE A 161 6.33 -41.50 -14.28
CA PHE A 161 7.31 -41.19 -13.24
C PHE A 161 8.67 -40.81 -13.83
N ILE A 162 9.15 -41.56 -14.83
CA ILE A 162 10.40 -41.23 -15.54
C ILE A 162 10.30 -39.86 -16.19
N ALA A 163 9.18 -39.54 -16.85
CA ALA A 163 8.97 -38.23 -17.45
C ALA A 163 8.97 -37.10 -16.40
N ILE A 164 8.35 -37.29 -15.24
CA ILE A 164 8.36 -36.33 -14.12
C ILE A 164 9.80 -36.11 -13.59
N ILE A 165 10.60 -37.17 -13.46
CA ILE A 165 12.00 -37.09 -13.02
C ILE A 165 12.83 -36.28 -14.02
N ILE A 166 12.72 -36.58 -15.32
CA ILE A 166 13.41 -35.85 -16.38
C ILE A 166 13.00 -34.37 -16.36
N TYR A 167 11.71 -34.10 -16.19
CA TYR A 167 11.18 -32.74 -16.13
C TYR A 167 11.69 -31.96 -14.90
N SER A 168 11.75 -32.62 -13.74
CA SER A 168 12.29 -32.05 -12.50
C SER A 168 13.79 -31.72 -12.62
N PHE A 169 14.54 -32.58 -13.30
CA PHE A 169 15.95 -32.37 -13.59
C PHE A 169 16.18 -31.20 -14.54
N GLN A 170 15.42 -31.13 -15.64
CA GLN A 170 15.42 -30.01 -16.59
C GLN A 170 15.15 -28.67 -15.89
N TYR A 171 14.18 -28.63 -14.97
CA TYR A 171 13.91 -27.44 -14.16
C TYR A 171 15.08 -27.05 -13.28
N LYS A 172 15.70 -28.01 -12.58
CA LYS A 172 16.84 -27.74 -11.68
C LYS A 172 18.01 -27.09 -12.41
N LEU A 173 18.26 -27.46 -13.66
CA LEU A 173 19.31 -26.88 -14.50
C LEU A 173 19.00 -25.46 -14.96
N THR A 174 17.73 -25.17 -15.28
CA THR A 174 17.31 -23.92 -15.92
C THR A 174 16.84 -22.83 -14.94
N LYS A 175 16.45 -23.21 -13.70
CA LYS A 175 15.89 -22.30 -12.70
C LYS A 175 16.76 -21.08 -12.39
N LYS A 176 18.09 -21.25 -12.34
CA LYS A 176 19.02 -20.16 -11.98
C LYS A 176 18.99 -19.05 -13.04
N ASN A 177 19.04 -19.42 -14.31
CA ASN A 177 19.06 -18.46 -15.42
C ASN A 177 17.70 -17.75 -15.56
N LEU A 178 16.59 -18.49 -15.41
CA LEU A 178 15.25 -17.91 -15.39
C LEU A 178 15.09 -16.91 -14.24
N TYR A 179 15.63 -17.22 -13.06
CA TYR A 179 15.57 -16.32 -11.91
C TYR A 179 16.35 -15.03 -12.13
N VAL A 180 17.63 -15.14 -12.52
CA VAL A 180 18.52 -13.98 -12.70
C VAL A 180 17.98 -13.03 -13.77
N THR A 181 17.56 -13.55 -14.93
CA THR A 181 17.04 -12.73 -16.03
C THR A 181 15.70 -12.07 -15.71
N ASN A 182 14.81 -12.73 -14.96
CA ASN A 182 13.57 -12.10 -14.50
C ASN A 182 13.83 -11.01 -13.45
N ASN A 183 14.84 -11.16 -12.60
CA ASN A 183 15.20 -10.11 -11.65
C ASN A 183 15.81 -8.90 -12.35
N GLU A 184 16.76 -9.12 -13.28
CA GLU A 184 17.32 -8.07 -14.15
C GLU A 184 16.20 -7.32 -14.91
N LEU A 185 15.20 -8.04 -15.42
CA LEU A 185 14.06 -7.44 -16.11
C LEU A 185 13.28 -6.48 -15.20
N LYS A 186 12.97 -6.88 -13.96
CA LYS A 186 12.25 -6.03 -13.00
C LYS A 186 13.05 -4.79 -12.62
N GLU A 187 14.36 -4.93 -12.45
CA GLU A 187 15.25 -3.82 -12.14
C GLU A 187 15.29 -2.79 -13.27
N LYS A 188 15.52 -3.23 -14.52
CA LYS A 188 15.52 -2.35 -15.70
C LYS A 188 14.16 -1.74 -16.00
N GLN A 189 13.08 -2.47 -15.70
CA GLN A 189 11.73 -1.94 -15.83
C GLN A 189 11.46 -0.83 -14.79
N SER A 190 11.93 -0.98 -13.56
CA SER A 190 11.83 0.05 -12.52
C SER A 190 12.64 1.30 -12.88
N GLU A 191 13.86 1.12 -13.41
CA GLU A 191 14.71 2.22 -13.91
C GLU A 191 13.99 3.04 -15.00
N PHE A 192 13.36 2.37 -15.97
CA PHE A 192 12.60 3.01 -17.04
C PHE A 192 11.38 3.79 -16.52
N TYR A 193 10.60 3.20 -15.61
CA TYR A 193 9.44 3.89 -15.01
C TYR A 193 9.84 5.12 -14.20
N SER A 194 10.97 5.07 -13.50
CA SER A 194 11.49 6.23 -12.76
C SER A 194 11.75 7.43 -13.67
N ILE A 195 12.37 7.20 -14.83
CA ILE A 195 12.66 8.27 -15.82
C ILE A 195 11.37 8.84 -16.42
N LEU A 196 10.37 7.99 -16.69
CA LEU A 196 9.05 8.46 -17.13
C LEU A 196 8.38 9.36 -16.07
N PHE A 197 8.43 8.93 -14.81
CA PHE A 197 7.84 9.69 -13.70
C PHE A 197 8.56 11.02 -13.47
N GLU A 198 9.89 11.06 -13.57
CA GLU A 198 10.70 12.29 -13.47
C GLU A 198 10.24 13.34 -14.49
N GLN A 199 9.94 12.93 -15.73
CA GLN A 199 9.47 13.83 -16.79
C GLN A 199 8.08 14.39 -16.52
N LEU A 200 7.14 13.53 -16.11
CA LEU A 200 5.77 13.97 -15.81
C LEU A 200 5.73 14.90 -14.60
N SER A 201 6.52 14.58 -13.56
CA SER A 201 6.61 15.39 -12.34
C SER A 201 7.23 16.76 -12.59
N ASN A 202 8.19 16.85 -13.52
CA ASN A 202 8.92 18.08 -13.83
C ASN A 202 8.52 18.72 -15.17
N ILE A 203 7.35 18.39 -15.71
CA ILE A 203 6.93 18.80 -17.05
C ILE A 203 6.94 20.33 -17.25
N LYS A 204 6.62 21.09 -16.19
CA LYS A 204 6.68 22.57 -16.23
C LYS A 204 8.11 23.07 -16.47
N LEU A 205 9.10 22.52 -15.77
CA LEU A 205 10.50 22.90 -15.91
C LEU A 205 11.04 22.48 -17.28
N ILE A 206 10.71 21.27 -17.73
CA ILE A 206 11.10 20.77 -19.05
C ILE A 206 10.59 21.71 -20.17
N LYS A 207 9.35 22.18 -20.05
CA LYS A 207 8.77 23.17 -20.97
C LYS A 207 9.44 24.54 -20.90
N ILE A 208 9.66 25.06 -19.69
CA ILE A 208 10.29 26.39 -19.49
C ILE A 208 11.70 26.41 -20.07
N PHE A 209 12.50 25.36 -19.80
CA PHE A 209 13.88 25.28 -20.27
C PHE A 209 14.03 24.71 -21.68
N ASN A 210 12.93 24.28 -22.33
CA ASN A 210 12.93 23.70 -23.67
C ASN A 210 13.92 22.51 -23.84
N ILE A 211 14.01 21.65 -22.83
CA ILE A 211 14.99 20.54 -22.77
C ILE A 211 14.41 19.19 -23.21
N PHE A 212 13.46 19.20 -24.15
CA PHE A 212 12.77 17.99 -24.63
C PHE A 212 13.73 16.91 -25.14
N ASN A 213 14.70 17.29 -25.97
CA ASN A 213 15.65 16.36 -26.59
C ASN A 213 16.54 15.65 -25.56
N ILE A 214 16.90 16.32 -24.46
CA ILE A 214 17.72 15.73 -23.39
C ILE A 214 16.96 14.58 -22.72
N PHE A 215 15.68 14.81 -22.42
CA PHE A 215 14.84 13.80 -21.77
C PHE A 215 14.38 12.70 -22.74
N ASP A 216 14.22 13.00 -24.02
CA ASP A 216 13.98 11.99 -25.06
C ASP A 216 15.18 11.03 -25.20
N LEU A 217 16.40 11.56 -25.22
CA LEU A 217 17.62 10.73 -25.22
C LEU A 217 17.77 9.89 -23.95
N LYS A 218 17.49 10.46 -22.76
CA LYS A 218 17.48 9.69 -21.50
C LYS A 218 16.48 8.54 -21.56
N LEU A 219 15.27 8.79 -22.08
CA LEU A 219 14.22 7.80 -22.22
C LEU A 219 14.64 6.69 -23.18
N LYS A 220 15.15 7.05 -24.36
CA LYS A 220 15.62 6.10 -25.38
C LYS A 220 16.72 5.19 -24.85
N ASN A 221 17.74 5.76 -24.19
CA ASN A 221 18.85 4.99 -23.63
C ASN A 221 18.39 4.01 -22.54
N SER A 222 17.43 4.40 -21.70
CA SER A 222 16.84 3.51 -20.70
C SER A 222 16.00 2.40 -21.34
N PHE A 223 15.21 2.76 -22.36
CA PHE A 223 14.43 1.80 -23.11
C PHE A 223 15.30 0.76 -23.81
N GLU A 224 16.43 1.14 -24.41
CA GLU A 224 17.36 0.18 -25.06
C GLU A 224 17.93 -0.85 -24.07
N ARG A 225 18.28 -0.42 -22.84
CA ARG A 225 18.70 -1.32 -21.76
C ARG A 225 17.58 -2.26 -21.31
N LEU A 226 16.36 -1.73 -21.17
CA LEU A 226 15.18 -2.54 -20.84
C LEU A 226 14.88 -3.54 -21.97
N TYR A 227 14.89 -3.09 -23.22
CA TYR A 227 14.59 -3.87 -24.41
C TYR A 227 15.54 -5.06 -24.58
N SER A 228 16.85 -4.84 -24.45
CA SER A 228 17.84 -5.92 -24.50
C SER A 228 17.61 -6.97 -23.41
N THR A 229 17.25 -6.54 -22.19
CA THR A 229 16.89 -7.42 -21.08
C THR A 229 15.59 -8.17 -21.34
N ILE A 230 14.55 -7.52 -21.88
CA ILE A 230 13.29 -8.16 -22.28
C ILE A 230 13.58 -9.30 -23.26
N LEU A 231 14.36 -9.04 -24.31
CA LEU A 231 14.70 -10.06 -25.30
C LEU A 231 15.50 -11.20 -24.70
N LYS A 232 16.49 -10.92 -23.85
CA LYS A 232 17.28 -11.94 -23.15
C LYS A 232 16.39 -12.84 -22.28
N THR A 233 15.51 -12.26 -21.48
CA THR A 233 14.57 -12.99 -20.61
C THR A 233 13.60 -13.83 -21.43
N GLN A 234 13.06 -13.28 -22.52
CA GLN A 234 12.16 -14.03 -23.40
C GLN A 234 12.86 -15.19 -24.13
N ARG A 235 14.12 -15.01 -24.57
CA ARG A 235 14.91 -16.10 -25.16
C ARG A 235 15.12 -17.24 -24.15
N VAL A 236 15.47 -16.93 -22.91
CA VAL A 236 15.63 -17.93 -21.84
C VAL A 236 14.31 -18.62 -21.49
N ALA A 237 13.20 -17.87 -21.42
CA ALA A 237 11.88 -18.44 -21.19
C ALA A 237 11.45 -19.36 -22.35
N PHE A 238 11.71 -18.96 -23.59
CA PHE A 238 11.38 -19.74 -24.77
C PHE A 238 12.19 -21.04 -24.88
N THR A 239 13.50 -21.01 -24.59
CA THR A 239 14.31 -22.24 -24.59
C THR A 239 13.84 -23.23 -23.52
N PHE A 240 13.44 -22.72 -22.35
CA PHE A 240 12.82 -23.53 -21.30
C PHE A 240 11.47 -24.13 -21.76
N LYS A 241 10.56 -23.33 -22.33
CA LYS A 241 9.25 -23.82 -22.79
C LYS A 241 9.35 -24.78 -23.98
N SER A 242 10.29 -24.53 -24.88
CA SER A 242 10.52 -25.39 -26.06
C SER A 242 11.07 -26.75 -25.65
N SER A 243 12.03 -26.80 -24.70
CA SER A 243 12.55 -28.07 -24.19
C SER A 243 11.46 -28.88 -23.47
N GLN A 244 10.55 -28.24 -22.74
CA GLN A 244 9.36 -28.90 -22.19
C GLN A 244 8.47 -29.49 -23.30
N THR A 245 8.24 -28.72 -24.36
CA THR A 245 7.37 -29.14 -25.47
C THR A 245 7.95 -30.35 -26.20
N ILE A 246 9.26 -30.35 -26.46
CA ILE A 246 9.98 -31.48 -27.06
C ILE A 246 9.90 -32.71 -26.15
N LEU A 247 10.16 -32.57 -24.84
CA LEU A 247 10.04 -33.69 -23.91
C LEU A 247 8.62 -34.29 -23.91
N THR A 248 7.60 -33.43 -23.89
CA THR A 248 6.19 -33.86 -23.94
C THR A 248 5.89 -34.59 -25.26
N ALA A 249 6.41 -34.12 -26.39
CA ALA A 249 6.24 -34.75 -27.68
C ALA A 249 6.91 -36.13 -27.75
N VAL A 250 8.16 -36.24 -27.28
CA VAL A 250 8.90 -37.53 -27.23
C VAL A 250 8.13 -38.55 -26.40
N VAL A 251 7.70 -38.18 -25.19
CA VAL A 251 6.96 -39.09 -24.32
C VAL A 251 5.59 -39.45 -24.92
N ARG A 252 4.89 -38.51 -25.57
CA ARG A 252 3.65 -38.81 -26.32
C ARG A 252 3.89 -39.80 -27.47
N ILE A 253 4.98 -39.66 -28.22
CA ILE A 253 5.34 -40.60 -29.29
C ILE A 253 5.59 -41.99 -28.71
N VAL A 254 6.37 -42.09 -27.62
CA VAL A 254 6.63 -43.37 -26.95
C VAL A 254 5.33 -44.00 -26.45
N LEU A 255 4.43 -43.20 -25.85
CA LEU A 255 3.11 -43.66 -25.42
C LEU A 255 2.25 -44.17 -26.59
N LEU A 256 2.28 -43.49 -27.74
CA LEU A 256 1.57 -43.93 -28.94
C LEU A 256 2.15 -45.23 -29.50
N ILE A 257 3.47 -45.41 -29.48
CA ILE A 257 4.12 -46.64 -29.95
C ILE A 257 3.74 -47.81 -29.04
N ILE A 258 3.97 -47.68 -27.72
CA ILE A 258 3.66 -48.73 -26.74
C ILE A 258 2.16 -49.05 -26.75
N GLY A 259 1.34 -48.00 -26.72
CA GLY A 259 -0.10 -48.15 -26.72
C GLY A 259 -0.65 -48.70 -28.04
N GLY A 260 -0.06 -48.32 -29.18
CA GLY A 260 -0.43 -48.85 -30.49
C GLY A 260 -0.15 -50.35 -30.60
N PHE A 261 1.02 -50.82 -30.15
CA PHE A 261 1.32 -52.25 -30.11
C PHE A 261 0.39 -53.01 -29.16
N GLN A 262 0.14 -52.49 -27.94
CA GLN A 262 -0.80 -53.12 -27.01
C GLN A 262 -2.24 -53.17 -27.54
N PHE A 263 -2.64 -52.18 -28.33
CA PHE A 263 -3.94 -52.20 -29.02
C PHE A 263 -3.99 -53.30 -30.08
N LEU A 264 -2.95 -53.44 -30.90
CA LEU A 264 -2.87 -54.50 -31.92
C LEU A 264 -2.84 -55.91 -31.31
N GLU A 265 -2.22 -56.07 -30.14
CA GLU A 265 -2.20 -57.33 -29.38
C GLU A 265 -3.53 -57.62 -28.65
N GLY A 266 -4.48 -56.69 -28.66
CA GLY A 266 -5.77 -56.83 -27.95
C GLY A 266 -5.69 -56.59 -26.43
N ASN A 267 -4.53 -56.15 -25.92
CA ASN A 267 -4.29 -55.89 -24.49
C ASN A 267 -4.85 -54.53 -24.03
N MET A 268 -5.23 -53.65 -24.96
CA MET A 268 -5.72 -52.30 -24.67
C MET A 268 -6.76 -51.84 -25.70
N THR A 269 -7.70 -50.97 -25.30
CA THR A 269 -8.69 -50.34 -26.20
C THR A 269 -8.23 -48.97 -26.73
N ILE A 270 -8.85 -48.48 -27.81
CA ILE A 270 -8.58 -47.12 -28.34
C ILE A 270 -8.95 -46.05 -27.31
N GLY A 271 -10.06 -46.23 -26.57
CA GLY A 271 -10.45 -45.32 -25.50
C GLY A 271 -9.40 -45.29 -24.38
N THR A 272 -8.86 -46.44 -23.99
CA THR A 272 -7.80 -46.52 -22.98
C THR A 272 -6.54 -45.75 -23.41
N LEU A 273 -6.11 -45.89 -24.67
CA LEU A 273 -5.01 -45.10 -25.23
C LEU A 273 -5.29 -43.59 -25.17
N SER A 274 -6.50 -43.16 -25.54
CA SER A 274 -6.92 -41.75 -25.52
C SER A 274 -6.86 -41.15 -24.10
N VAL A 275 -7.31 -41.92 -23.10
CA VAL A 275 -7.22 -41.54 -21.68
C VAL A 275 -5.78 -41.36 -21.24
N LEU A 276 -4.90 -42.29 -21.56
CA LEU A 276 -3.49 -42.24 -21.16
C LEU A 276 -2.78 -41.02 -21.75
N LEU A 277 -3.06 -40.67 -23.01
CA LEU A 277 -2.51 -39.45 -23.64
C LEU A 277 -3.01 -38.16 -22.96
N SER A 278 -4.29 -38.14 -22.59
CA SER A 278 -4.91 -37.01 -21.89
C SER A 278 -4.34 -36.85 -20.48
N TYR A 279 -4.23 -37.94 -19.73
CA TYR A 279 -3.66 -37.98 -18.39
C TYR A 279 -2.18 -37.64 -18.36
N PHE A 280 -1.41 -38.09 -19.34
CA PHE A 280 -0.02 -37.67 -19.46
C PHE A 280 0.08 -36.14 -19.57
N SER A 281 -0.75 -35.55 -20.43
CA SER A 281 -0.79 -34.09 -20.61
C SER A 281 -1.19 -33.37 -19.32
N SER A 282 -2.18 -33.89 -18.59
CA SER A 282 -2.60 -33.34 -17.30
C SER A 282 -1.50 -33.43 -16.23
N VAL A 283 -0.78 -34.55 -16.15
CA VAL A 283 0.31 -34.75 -15.18
C VAL A 283 1.47 -33.80 -15.46
N ILE A 284 1.84 -33.63 -16.74
CA ILE A 284 2.86 -32.65 -17.14
C ILE A 284 2.41 -31.22 -16.82
N ALA A 285 1.14 -30.87 -17.09
CA ALA A 285 0.59 -29.56 -16.72
C ALA A 285 0.68 -29.33 -15.20
N SER A 286 0.27 -30.29 -14.38
CA SER A 286 0.45 -30.22 -12.92
C SER A 286 1.92 -30.02 -12.53
N ALA A 287 2.84 -30.80 -13.10
CA ALA A 287 4.28 -30.65 -12.81
C ALA A 287 4.81 -29.24 -13.17
N THR A 288 4.34 -28.65 -14.26
CA THR A 288 4.72 -27.29 -14.67
C THR A 288 4.19 -26.24 -13.72
N SER A 289 2.97 -26.41 -13.24
CA SER A 289 2.34 -25.48 -12.33
C SER A 289 3.06 -25.43 -10.96
N PHE A 290 3.61 -26.56 -10.47
CA PHE A 290 4.44 -26.57 -9.26
C PHE A 290 5.75 -25.79 -9.44
N ILE A 291 6.31 -25.79 -10.65
CA ILE A 291 7.49 -24.97 -10.98
C ILE A 291 7.13 -23.48 -10.96
N GLU A 292 6.02 -23.11 -11.59
CA GLU A 292 5.53 -21.72 -11.63
C GLU A 292 5.21 -21.20 -10.22
N LEU A 293 4.68 -22.06 -9.33
CA LEU A 293 4.51 -21.73 -7.91
C LEU A 293 5.83 -21.38 -7.23
N GLY A 294 6.91 -22.10 -7.54
CA GLY A 294 8.25 -21.79 -7.02
C GLY A 294 8.76 -20.42 -7.47
N GLN A 295 8.56 -20.07 -8.74
CA GLN A 295 8.92 -18.75 -9.27
C GLN A 295 8.06 -17.63 -8.66
N GLY A 296 6.76 -17.89 -8.53
CA GLY A 296 5.80 -17.01 -7.88
C GLY A 296 6.16 -16.76 -6.42
N TYR A 297 6.59 -17.80 -5.69
CA TYR A 297 7.00 -17.67 -4.29
C TYR A 297 8.16 -16.70 -4.13
N ILE A 298 9.22 -16.86 -4.93
CA ILE A 298 10.41 -15.99 -4.83
C ILE A 298 10.04 -14.54 -5.18
N THR A 299 9.25 -14.34 -6.25
CA THR A 299 8.78 -13.01 -6.65
C THR A 299 7.97 -12.32 -5.54
N ASN A 300 7.03 -13.03 -4.93
CA ASN A 300 6.15 -12.46 -3.92
C ASN A 300 6.81 -12.37 -2.53
N LEU A 301 7.88 -13.14 -2.29
CA LEU A 301 8.70 -13.00 -1.09
C LEU A 301 9.37 -11.62 -1.02
N VAL A 302 9.78 -11.05 -2.16
CA VAL A 302 10.33 -9.67 -2.21
C VAL A 302 9.29 -8.64 -1.78
N SER A 303 8.06 -8.75 -2.30
CA SER A 303 6.93 -7.90 -1.87
C SER A 303 6.62 -8.08 -0.38
N PHE A 304 6.64 -9.32 0.11
CA PHE A 304 6.43 -9.59 1.55
C PHE A 304 7.54 -9.01 2.43
N ASN A 305 8.80 -9.15 2.04
CA ASN A 305 9.93 -8.56 2.78
C ASN A 305 9.83 -7.04 2.82
N ARG A 306 9.42 -6.43 1.70
CA ARG A 306 9.15 -5.00 1.65
C ARG A 306 8.01 -4.60 2.59
N LEU A 307 6.90 -5.34 2.67
CA LEU A 307 5.89 -5.02 3.70
C LEU A 307 6.44 -5.21 5.13
N LYS A 308 7.24 -6.26 5.36
CA LYS A 308 7.80 -6.57 6.66
C LYS A 308 8.74 -5.48 7.18
N GLU A 309 9.57 -4.90 6.32
CA GLU A 309 10.42 -3.74 6.65
C GLU A 309 9.61 -2.55 7.17
N LEU A 310 8.39 -2.34 6.67
CA LEU A 310 7.50 -1.29 7.16
C LEU A 310 6.86 -1.64 8.50
N ILE A 311 6.44 -2.90 8.67
CA ILE A 311 5.76 -3.39 9.89
C ILE A 311 6.68 -3.37 11.12
N ILE A 312 7.99 -3.48 10.91
CA ILE A 312 8.97 -3.53 12.01
C ILE A 312 9.32 -2.13 12.53
N ILE A 313 8.99 -1.07 11.79
CA ILE A 313 9.31 0.29 12.23
C ILE A 313 8.49 0.57 13.49
N GLU A 314 9.17 1.02 14.53
CA GLU A 314 8.51 1.34 15.79
C GLU A 314 7.60 2.56 15.61
N GLU A 315 6.40 2.48 16.18
CA GLU A 315 5.49 3.61 16.26
C GLU A 315 6.09 4.69 17.17
N GLU A 316 5.63 5.94 17.03
CA GLU A 316 6.03 7.02 17.92
C GLU A 316 5.72 6.63 19.37
N PRO A 317 6.64 6.86 20.33
CA PRO A 317 6.40 6.49 21.71
C PRO A 317 5.17 7.23 22.21
N ASN A 318 4.22 6.55 22.84
CA ASN A 318 3.03 7.18 23.40
C ASN A 318 2.87 6.75 24.85
N GLY A 319 2.68 7.72 25.74
CA GLY A 319 2.39 7.45 27.13
C GLY A 319 0.92 7.15 27.39
N ASN A 320 0.56 7.03 28.66
CA ASN A 320 -0.78 6.61 29.09
C ASN A 320 -1.49 7.67 29.94
N ILE A 321 -0.81 8.75 30.32
CA ILE A 321 -1.37 9.80 31.17
C ILE A 321 -2.18 10.76 30.29
N SER A 322 -3.47 10.91 30.58
CA SER A 322 -4.34 11.87 29.91
C SER A 322 -4.62 13.06 30.84
N LEU A 323 -4.52 14.27 30.30
CA LEU A 323 -4.83 15.51 31.01
C LEU A 323 -6.00 16.21 30.37
N ASN A 324 -6.87 16.78 31.20
CA ASN A 324 -8.05 17.52 30.75
C ASN A 324 -7.74 18.98 30.39
N GLU A 325 -6.79 19.59 31.11
CA GLU A 325 -6.42 21.00 30.93
C GLU A 325 -4.90 21.18 31.01
N ILE A 326 -4.37 22.06 30.17
CA ILE A 326 -2.94 22.39 30.09
C ILE A 326 -2.71 23.85 30.44
N ASN A 327 -2.21 24.12 31.64
CA ASN A 327 -1.99 25.46 32.18
C ASN A 327 -0.56 25.96 31.95
N THR A 328 0.44 25.09 32.08
CA THR A 328 1.85 25.43 31.88
C THR A 328 2.60 24.38 31.05
N ILE A 329 3.60 24.83 30.28
CA ILE A 329 4.58 23.98 29.59
C ILE A 329 5.97 24.52 29.88
N LYS A 330 6.80 23.74 30.56
CA LYS A 330 8.16 24.13 30.95
C LYS A 330 9.18 23.27 30.23
N LEU A 331 10.07 23.91 29.47
CA LEU A 331 11.25 23.30 28.87
C LEU A 331 12.41 23.48 29.85
N GLU A 332 13.05 22.38 30.25
CA GLU A 332 14.22 22.37 31.13
C GLU A 332 15.41 21.75 30.40
N GLU A 333 16.42 22.57 30.13
CA GLU A 333 17.68 22.19 29.46
C GLU A 333 17.48 21.43 28.15
N ILE A 334 16.50 21.86 27.35
CA ILE A 334 16.12 21.12 26.16
C ILE A 334 17.20 21.25 25.09
N THR A 335 17.73 20.10 24.68
CA THR A 335 18.67 19.97 23.58
C THR A 335 18.14 18.97 22.56
N TYR A 336 18.01 19.41 21.31
CA TYR A 336 17.54 18.57 20.20
C TYR A 336 18.32 18.88 18.93
N GLY A 337 18.56 17.83 18.15
CA GLY A 337 19.22 17.92 16.87
C GLY A 337 18.70 16.85 15.91
N TYR A 338 18.89 17.09 14.63
CA TYR A 338 18.56 16.12 13.59
C TYR A 338 19.84 15.63 12.93
N LYS A 339 20.01 14.30 12.86
CA LYS A 339 21.26 13.65 12.43
C LYS A 339 22.45 14.17 13.25
N ASN A 340 23.33 14.95 12.62
CA ASN A 340 24.55 15.48 13.25
C ASN A 340 24.48 17.00 13.50
N LYS A 341 23.32 17.64 13.32
CA LYS A 341 23.14 19.07 13.52
C LYS A 341 22.28 19.33 14.76
N VAL A 342 22.87 19.96 15.77
CA VAL A 342 22.13 20.51 16.92
C VAL A 342 21.33 21.72 16.43
N LEU A 343 20.04 21.76 16.73
CA LEU A 343 19.11 22.82 16.33
C LEU A 343 18.58 23.61 17.53
N ILE A 344 18.53 22.97 18.70
CA ILE A 344 18.13 23.57 19.97
C ILE A 344 19.16 23.13 20.99
N GLU A 345 19.73 24.07 21.75
CA GLU A 345 20.77 23.80 22.74
C GLU A 345 20.42 24.42 24.10
N ASN A 346 20.34 23.58 25.13
CA ASN A 346 20.11 23.95 26.54
C ASN A 346 19.00 24.99 26.77
N LEU A 347 17.90 24.89 26.02
CA LEU A 347 16.83 25.88 26.06
C LEU A 347 15.97 25.72 27.32
N ASN A 348 15.79 26.81 28.06
CA ASN A 348 14.93 26.90 29.24
C ASN A 348 13.85 27.96 29.02
N VAL A 349 12.58 27.56 28.99
CA VAL A 349 11.45 28.46 28.72
C VAL A 349 10.22 27.97 29.50
N ASN A 350 9.43 28.90 30.04
CA ASN A 350 8.16 28.59 30.68
C ASN A 350 6.98 29.23 29.93
N PHE A 351 6.08 28.40 29.40
CA PHE A 351 4.84 28.81 28.77
C PHE A 351 3.68 28.74 29.77
N GLU A 352 2.91 29.81 29.90
CA GLU A 352 1.80 29.95 30.84
C GLU A 352 0.54 30.47 30.13
N LYS A 353 -0.64 30.01 30.56
CA LYS A 353 -1.92 30.49 30.02
C LYS A 353 -2.07 32.01 30.14
N GLY A 354 -2.72 32.60 29.14
CA GLY A 354 -3.02 34.03 29.09
C GLY A 354 -1.86 34.91 28.62
N LYS A 355 -0.78 34.30 28.13
CA LYS A 355 0.36 34.99 27.52
C LYS A 355 0.53 34.62 26.05
N ILE A 356 1.08 35.57 25.30
CA ILE A 356 1.51 35.41 23.91
C ILE A 356 3.04 35.34 23.87
N TYR A 357 3.56 34.24 23.31
CA TYR A 357 4.97 33.97 23.16
C TYR A 357 5.38 34.09 21.70
N CYS A 358 6.36 34.94 21.42
CA CYS A 358 6.95 35.07 20.09
C CYS A 358 8.24 34.28 20.00
N ILE A 359 8.32 33.35 19.05
CA ILE A 359 9.55 32.63 18.70
C ILE A 359 10.19 33.33 17.50
N HIS A 360 11.41 33.83 17.68
CA HIS A 360 12.16 34.59 16.69
C HIS A 360 13.51 33.93 16.34
N GLY A 361 14.02 34.24 15.15
CA GLY A 361 15.31 33.79 14.63
C GLY A 361 15.28 33.58 13.12
N HIS A 362 16.44 33.55 12.47
CA HIS A 362 16.54 33.34 11.02
C HIS A 362 15.94 32.00 10.53
N ASN A 363 15.71 31.89 9.23
CA ASN A 363 15.18 30.66 8.63
C ASN A 363 16.14 29.48 8.82
N GLY A 364 15.59 28.32 9.18
CA GLY A 364 16.36 27.09 9.39
C GLY A 364 17.13 27.00 10.71
N ILE A 365 16.93 27.92 11.67
CA ILE A 365 17.56 27.87 12.99
C ILE A 365 16.98 26.75 13.89
N GLY A 366 15.69 26.43 13.76
CA GLY A 366 15.03 25.40 14.58
C GLY A 366 13.62 25.76 15.09
N LYS A 367 12.99 26.85 14.63
CA LYS A 367 11.68 27.33 15.11
C LYS A 367 10.58 26.26 15.02
N THR A 368 10.37 25.69 13.83
CA THR A 368 9.40 24.58 13.63
C THR A 368 9.81 23.32 14.39
N THR A 369 11.11 23.08 14.56
CA THR A 369 11.61 21.96 15.37
C THR A 369 11.23 22.11 16.83
N LEU A 370 11.30 23.31 17.41
CA LEU A 370 10.85 23.59 18.78
C LEU A 370 9.34 23.34 18.93
N ILE A 371 8.53 23.79 17.97
CA ILE A 371 7.09 23.47 17.94
C ILE A 371 6.87 21.96 17.94
N ASN A 372 7.58 21.22 17.09
CA ASN A 372 7.42 19.78 17.00
C ASN A 372 7.82 19.06 18.29
N VAL A 373 8.81 19.59 19.04
CA VAL A 373 9.14 19.10 20.39
C VAL A 373 7.99 19.38 21.36
N LEU A 374 7.44 20.60 21.37
CA LEU A 374 6.31 20.98 22.23
C LEU A 374 5.04 20.17 21.95
N LEU A 375 4.81 19.80 20.68
CA LEU A 375 3.71 18.93 20.26
C LEU A 375 3.99 17.44 20.46
N GLY A 376 5.19 17.08 20.95
CA GLY A 376 5.62 15.71 21.17
C GLY A 376 5.80 14.87 19.89
N LEU A 377 5.88 15.53 18.73
CA LEU A 377 6.16 14.93 17.42
C LEU A 377 7.64 14.54 17.29
N HIS A 378 8.54 15.32 17.92
CA HIS A 378 9.94 14.96 18.12
C HIS A 378 10.16 14.51 19.57
N HIS A 379 10.66 13.30 19.77
CA HIS A 379 10.74 12.66 21.10
C HIS A 379 12.18 12.38 21.58
N ASN A 380 13.17 12.41 20.68
CA ASN A 380 14.58 12.13 20.98
C ASN A 380 15.36 13.37 21.44
N TYR A 381 14.81 14.14 22.36
CA TYR A 381 15.46 15.30 22.98
C TYR A 381 16.06 14.96 24.35
N LYS A 382 17.15 15.66 24.71
CA LYS A 382 17.69 15.73 26.08
C LYS A 382 17.00 16.84 26.85
N GLY A 383 16.97 16.73 28.18
CA GLY A 383 16.20 17.61 29.06
C GLY A 383 14.76 17.12 29.23
N ASN A 384 13.94 17.94 29.90
CA ASN A 384 12.55 17.61 30.26
C ASN A 384 11.57 18.62 29.70
N VAL A 385 10.42 18.15 29.22
CA VAL A 385 9.27 19.00 28.88
C VAL A 385 8.17 18.68 29.86
N LEU A 386 7.99 19.54 30.86
CA LEU A 386 7.04 19.36 31.95
C LEU A 386 5.74 20.09 31.64
N ILE A 387 4.63 19.38 31.77
CA ILE A 387 3.27 19.86 31.59
C ILE A 387 2.64 20.00 32.98
N ASN A 388 2.04 21.16 33.27
CA ASN A 388 1.51 21.50 34.60
C ASN A 388 2.55 21.21 35.71
N ASP A 389 3.77 21.68 35.46
CA ASP A 389 4.96 21.64 36.35
C ASP A 389 5.53 20.27 36.71
N SER A 390 4.80 19.16 36.52
CA SER A 390 5.15 17.87 37.12
C SER A 390 5.10 16.68 36.17
N ILE A 391 4.40 16.78 35.03
CA ILE A 391 4.17 15.62 34.15
C ILE A 391 5.04 15.75 32.90
N ASP A 392 5.99 14.83 32.71
CA ASP A 392 6.81 14.81 31.49
C ASP A 392 5.95 14.46 30.27
N LEU A 393 6.08 15.26 29.21
CA LEU A 393 5.48 15.05 27.89
C LEU A 393 5.73 13.63 27.34
N LYS A 394 6.87 13.00 27.67
CA LYS A 394 7.18 11.61 27.29
C LYS A 394 6.22 10.58 27.89
N THR A 395 5.59 10.89 29.03
CA THR A 395 4.65 10.01 29.74
C THR A 395 3.18 10.25 29.41
N LEU A 396 2.88 11.35 28.70
CA LEU A 396 1.54 11.69 28.25
C LEU A 396 1.07 10.82 27.09
N ASP A 397 -0.24 10.54 27.06
CA ASP A 397 -0.92 10.15 25.84
C ASP A 397 -0.92 11.34 24.87
N LYS A 398 0.04 11.36 23.97
CA LYS A 398 0.27 12.45 23.02
C LYS A 398 -0.82 12.54 21.97
N TYR A 399 -1.49 11.43 21.64
CA TYR A 399 -2.65 11.47 20.75
C TYR A 399 -3.77 12.29 21.41
N HIS A 400 -4.08 11.98 22.67
CA HIS A 400 -5.08 12.71 23.45
C HIS A 400 -4.69 14.18 23.68
N PHE A 401 -3.43 14.44 24.06
CA PHE A 401 -2.89 15.78 24.24
C PHE A 401 -3.08 16.64 22.98
N ARG A 402 -2.66 16.15 21.81
CA ARG A 402 -2.80 16.89 20.55
C ARG A 402 -4.27 17.07 20.14
N GLU A 403 -5.12 16.06 20.36
CA GLU A 403 -6.55 16.15 20.04
C GLU A 403 -7.28 17.17 20.92
N LYS A 404 -7.02 17.17 22.22
CA LYS A 404 -7.80 17.93 23.21
C LYS A 404 -7.23 19.31 23.47
N ALA A 405 -5.91 19.44 23.57
CA ALA A 405 -5.26 20.66 24.05
C ALA A 405 -4.60 21.51 22.97
N CYS A 406 -4.28 20.96 21.78
CA CYS A 406 -3.49 21.68 20.78
C CYS A 406 -4.31 22.11 19.56
N SER A 407 -4.03 23.32 19.08
CA SER A 407 -4.36 23.77 17.73
C SER A 407 -3.11 24.33 17.05
N TYR A 408 -2.95 24.02 15.76
CA TYR A 408 -1.79 24.44 14.98
C TYR A 408 -2.22 24.99 13.62
N ALA A 409 -1.86 26.24 13.35
CA ALA A 409 -1.97 26.87 12.03
C ALA A 409 -0.57 26.88 11.38
N THR A 410 -0.39 26.04 10.36
CA THR A 410 0.87 25.89 9.62
C THR A 410 1.16 27.08 8.70
N GLN A 411 2.44 27.29 8.37
CA GLN A 411 2.90 28.30 7.39
C GLN A 411 2.28 28.09 6.00
N THR A 412 2.13 26.82 5.58
CA THR A 412 1.37 26.45 4.38
C THR A 412 0.19 25.60 4.82
N ALA A 413 -1.01 26.17 4.70
CA ALA A 413 -2.24 25.50 5.12
C ALA A 413 -2.48 24.22 4.31
N LEU A 414 -2.69 23.11 5.03
CA LEU A 414 -3.07 21.83 4.42
C LEU A 414 -4.60 21.74 4.34
N LEU A 415 -5.09 21.53 3.13
CA LEU A 415 -6.49 21.36 2.78
C LEU A 415 -6.71 19.98 2.18
N PHE A 416 -7.86 19.41 2.47
CA PHE A 416 -8.33 18.14 1.93
C PHE A 416 -9.22 18.39 0.72
N ASN A 417 -9.22 17.46 -0.24
CA ASN A 417 -10.14 17.49 -1.37
C ASN A 417 -11.56 17.13 -0.92
N ASP A 418 -12.23 18.09 -0.29
CA ASP A 418 -13.49 17.92 0.44
C ASP A 418 -14.22 19.27 0.50
N THR A 419 -15.38 19.33 1.14
CA THR A 419 -16.16 20.57 1.32
C THR A 419 -15.40 21.61 2.12
N PHE A 420 -15.78 22.88 1.94
CA PHE A 420 -15.27 23.99 2.73
C PHE A 420 -15.56 23.78 4.23
N TYR A 421 -16.75 23.28 4.55
CA TYR A 421 -17.12 22.88 5.91
C TYR A 421 -16.16 21.83 6.50
N THR A 422 -15.86 20.76 5.75
CA THR A 422 -14.90 19.73 6.20
C THR A 422 -13.52 20.34 6.39
N ASN A 423 -13.07 21.22 5.50
CA ASN A 423 -11.77 21.88 5.63
C ASN A 423 -11.67 22.82 6.84
N LEU A 424 -12.77 23.44 7.25
CA LEU A 424 -12.81 24.26 8.47
C LEU A 424 -12.85 23.40 9.73
N THR A 425 -13.69 22.35 9.75
CA THR A 425 -14.03 21.60 10.98
C THR A 425 -13.25 20.29 11.15
N LEU A 426 -12.58 19.83 10.09
CA LEU A 426 -11.94 18.52 9.98
C LEU A 426 -12.87 17.34 10.32
N ASN A 427 -14.19 17.54 10.30
CA ASN A 427 -15.20 16.61 10.80
C ASN A 427 -14.93 16.08 12.22
N LYS A 428 -14.19 16.84 13.05
CA LYS A 428 -13.93 16.45 14.45
C LYS A 428 -15.18 16.51 15.32
N LYS A 429 -16.01 17.53 15.11
CA LYS A 429 -17.29 17.75 15.81
C LYS A 429 -18.25 18.55 14.92
N SER A 430 -19.54 18.49 15.23
CA SER A 430 -20.53 19.34 14.57
C SER A 430 -20.45 20.75 15.12
N PHE A 431 -20.44 21.74 14.23
CA PHE A 431 -20.45 23.15 14.58
C PHE A 431 -21.71 23.82 14.06
N ASP A 432 -22.24 24.79 14.80
CA ASP A 432 -23.29 25.65 14.29
C ASP A 432 -22.81 26.38 13.02
N ARG A 433 -23.56 26.22 11.93
CA ARG A 433 -23.27 26.86 10.65
C ARG A 433 -23.29 28.38 10.77
N ASN A 434 -24.11 28.96 11.65
CA ASN A 434 -24.15 30.42 11.83
C ASN A 434 -22.91 30.92 12.58
N TYR A 435 -22.44 30.17 13.59
CA TYR A 435 -21.16 30.43 14.24
C TYR A 435 -20.00 30.46 13.24
N LEU A 436 -19.91 29.45 12.35
CA LEU A 436 -18.88 29.41 11.30
C LEU A 436 -18.97 30.58 10.32
N LYS A 437 -20.19 30.96 9.90
CA LYS A 437 -20.41 32.07 8.98
C LYS A 437 -19.86 33.40 9.48
N LYS A 438 -19.82 33.61 10.80
CA LYS A 438 -19.23 34.81 11.41
C LYS A 438 -17.74 34.91 11.06
N PHE A 439 -16.94 33.89 11.39
CA PHE A 439 -15.52 33.85 11.06
C PHE A 439 -15.25 33.92 9.56
N ILE A 440 -16.06 33.21 8.76
CA ILE A 440 -15.95 33.22 7.30
C ILE A 440 -16.18 34.64 6.75
N LYS A 441 -17.14 35.38 7.32
CA LYS A 441 -17.41 36.77 6.94
C LYS A 441 -16.26 37.69 7.37
N ASP A 442 -15.78 37.56 8.59
CA ASP A 442 -14.76 38.46 9.15
C ASP A 442 -13.40 38.30 8.44
N PHE A 443 -13.06 37.10 7.96
CA PHE A 443 -11.91 36.87 7.07
C PHE A 443 -12.17 37.15 5.58
N GLY A 444 -13.38 37.60 5.22
CA GLY A 444 -13.74 37.96 3.83
C GLY A 444 -13.92 36.78 2.88
N LEU A 445 -14.18 35.56 3.39
CA LEU A 445 -14.38 34.35 2.58
C LEU A 445 -15.84 34.10 2.19
N ILE A 446 -16.79 34.81 2.79
CA ILE A 446 -18.24 34.53 2.69
C ILE A 446 -18.80 34.65 1.27
N ASN A 447 -18.24 35.54 0.45
CA ASN A 447 -18.69 35.76 -0.93
C ASN A 447 -18.07 34.75 -1.90
N LYS A 448 -17.02 34.04 -1.50
CA LYS A 448 -16.25 33.15 -2.39
C LYS A 448 -16.63 31.69 -2.23
N PHE A 449 -16.87 31.24 -0.99
CA PHE A 449 -17.11 29.83 -0.70
C PHE A 449 -18.40 29.65 0.10
N LYS A 450 -19.25 28.73 -0.36
CA LYS A 450 -20.36 28.20 0.46
C LYS A 450 -19.83 27.03 1.28
N LEU A 451 -20.41 26.77 2.46
CA LEU A 451 -19.96 25.67 3.33
C LEU A 451 -19.89 24.32 2.61
N ASP A 452 -20.86 24.03 1.74
CA ASP A 452 -20.94 22.76 1.02
C ASP A 452 -20.13 22.75 -0.30
N SER A 453 -19.41 23.85 -0.65
CA SER A 453 -18.59 23.90 -1.88
C SER A 453 -17.32 23.07 -1.74
N ILE A 454 -16.96 22.32 -2.78
CA ILE A 454 -15.75 21.48 -2.81
C ILE A 454 -14.50 22.36 -3.00
N ILE A 455 -13.51 22.16 -2.12
CA ILE A 455 -12.17 22.74 -2.23
C ILE A 455 -11.22 21.67 -2.75
N SER A 456 -10.43 21.99 -3.77
CA SER A 456 -9.47 21.04 -4.36
C SER A 456 -8.11 21.71 -4.61
N MET A 457 -7.04 21.14 -4.06
CA MET A 457 -5.68 21.65 -4.26
C MET A 457 -5.25 21.61 -5.74
N ASN A 458 -5.70 20.59 -6.48
CA ASN A 458 -5.34 20.39 -7.89
C ASN A 458 -6.26 21.15 -8.87
N GLY A 459 -7.34 21.77 -8.38
CA GLY A 459 -8.37 22.41 -9.20
C GLY A 459 -8.32 23.95 -9.24
N LYS A 460 -7.25 24.59 -8.72
CA LYS A 460 -7.01 26.05 -8.82
C LYS A 460 -8.16 26.95 -8.33
N ASN A 461 -9.04 26.49 -7.44
CA ASN A 461 -10.14 27.32 -6.94
C ASN A 461 -9.82 28.11 -5.65
N ILE A 462 -8.59 28.00 -5.12
CA ILE A 462 -8.19 28.66 -3.88
C ILE A 462 -6.80 29.31 -3.99
N SER A 463 -6.66 30.52 -3.44
CA SER A 463 -5.39 31.26 -3.37
C SER A 463 -4.63 30.93 -2.09
N GLY A 464 -3.30 31.17 -2.04
CA GLY A 464 -2.50 30.94 -0.83
C GLY A 464 -3.02 31.69 0.40
N GLY A 465 -3.43 32.96 0.23
CA GLY A 465 -4.03 33.75 1.30
C GLY A 465 -5.37 33.20 1.78
N GLU A 466 -6.19 32.64 0.88
CA GLU A 466 -7.42 31.97 1.29
C GLU A 466 -7.13 30.69 2.07
N MET A 467 -6.18 29.87 1.60
CA MET A 467 -5.77 28.68 2.36
C MET A 467 -5.31 29.06 3.77
N GLN A 468 -4.54 30.13 3.91
CA GLN A 468 -4.10 30.65 5.20
C GLN A 468 -5.27 31.06 6.09
N LYS A 469 -6.23 31.83 5.56
CA LYS A 469 -7.45 32.21 6.30
C LYS A 469 -8.23 31.00 6.79
N ILE A 470 -8.36 29.94 5.97
CA ILE A 470 -9.02 28.69 6.38
C ILE A 470 -8.29 28.04 7.56
N SER A 471 -6.96 28.00 7.53
CA SER A 471 -6.14 27.46 8.62
C SER A 471 -6.34 28.23 9.93
N LEU A 472 -6.43 29.57 9.86
CA LEU A 472 -6.69 30.42 11.02
C LEU A 472 -8.12 30.26 11.56
N ILE A 473 -9.13 30.20 10.69
CA ILE A 473 -10.50 29.94 11.15
C ILE A 473 -10.57 28.58 11.84
N ARG A 474 -9.90 27.56 11.29
CA ARG A 474 -9.82 26.22 11.89
C ARG A 474 -9.24 26.26 13.31
N SER A 475 -8.21 27.07 13.56
CA SER A 475 -7.66 27.20 14.91
C SER A 475 -8.57 27.98 15.86
N PHE A 476 -9.33 28.94 15.34
CA PHE A 476 -10.22 29.78 16.14
C PHE A 476 -11.43 29.01 16.65
N ILE A 477 -12.01 28.13 15.84
CA ILE A 477 -13.22 27.39 16.21
C ILE A 477 -12.95 26.23 17.19
N ASP A 478 -11.71 25.73 17.24
CA ASP A 478 -11.39 24.53 18.03
C ASP A 478 -11.24 24.81 19.54
N ASP A 479 -11.10 26.09 19.96
CA ASP A 479 -10.96 26.60 21.34
C ASP A 479 -10.10 25.69 22.25
N LYS A 480 -8.77 25.84 22.12
CA LYS A 480 -7.77 24.93 22.67
C LYS A 480 -6.86 25.61 23.69
N ASP A 481 -6.34 24.82 24.62
CA ASP A 481 -5.42 25.29 25.66
C ASP A 481 -4.10 25.82 25.07
N ILE A 482 -3.65 25.28 23.93
CA ILE A 482 -2.40 25.64 23.26
C ILE A 482 -2.71 26.01 21.81
N LEU A 483 -2.43 27.27 21.46
CA LEU A 483 -2.64 27.81 20.12
C LEU A 483 -1.28 28.15 19.50
N ILE A 484 -0.93 27.44 18.44
CA ILE A 484 0.35 27.62 17.75
C ILE A 484 0.11 28.18 16.35
N TYR A 485 0.80 29.28 16.02
CA TYR A 485 0.69 29.97 14.74
C TYR A 485 2.07 30.08 14.10
N ASP A 486 2.28 29.41 12.96
CA ASP A 486 3.54 29.44 12.22
C ASP A 486 3.44 30.38 11.02
N GLU A 487 4.07 31.54 11.12
CA GLU A 487 4.00 32.63 10.15
C GLU A 487 2.57 32.97 9.68
N PRO A 488 1.64 33.29 10.62
CA PRO A 488 0.22 33.40 10.31
C PRO A 488 -0.12 34.53 9.33
N THR A 489 0.74 35.55 9.19
CA THR A 489 0.47 36.77 8.42
C THR A 489 1.08 36.81 7.02
N SER A 490 1.91 35.83 6.63
CA SER A 490 2.68 35.86 5.36
C SER A 490 1.84 35.98 4.09
N TYR A 491 0.56 35.59 4.13
CA TYR A 491 -0.37 35.67 3.00
C TYR A 491 -1.68 36.41 3.30
N LEU A 492 -1.75 37.14 4.42
CA LEU A 492 -2.95 37.88 4.80
C LEU A 492 -2.96 39.28 4.19
N ASP A 493 -4.13 39.69 3.69
CA ASP A 493 -4.37 41.10 3.39
C ASP A 493 -4.48 41.92 4.69
N ILE A 494 -4.35 43.24 4.57
CA ILE A 494 -4.32 44.19 5.70
C ILE A 494 -5.53 44.01 6.63
N ASN A 495 -6.73 43.86 6.05
CA ASN A 495 -7.96 43.71 6.83
C ASN A 495 -8.00 42.40 7.63
N SER A 496 -7.58 41.31 6.99
CA SER A 496 -7.53 39.98 7.62
C SER A 496 -6.47 39.90 8.70
N LYS A 497 -5.33 40.59 8.49
CA LYS A 497 -4.28 40.73 9.52
C LYS A 497 -4.78 41.53 10.71
N ALA A 498 -5.44 42.67 10.48
CA ALA A 498 -6.02 43.48 11.55
C ALA A 498 -7.04 42.66 12.37
N TYR A 499 -7.93 41.92 11.71
CA TYR A 499 -8.87 41.03 12.38
C TYR A 499 -8.17 39.91 13.19
N PHE A 500 -7.12 39.31 12.62
CA PHE A 500 -6.31 38.30 13.31
C PHE A 500 -5.67 38.85 14.59
N LEU A 501 -5.07 40.04 14.53
CA LEU A 501 -4.48 40.71 15.69
C LEU A 501 -5.53 41.01 16.76
N GLU A 502 -6.69 41.58 16.38
CA GLU A 502 -7.79 41.84 17.31
C GLU A 502 -8.29 40.56 17.98
N TYR A 503 -8.36 39.46 17.23
CA TYR A 503 -8.76 38.17 17.76
C TYR A 503 -7.75 37.61 18.77
N LEU A 504 -6.45 37.72 18.50
CA LEU A 504 -5.40 37.31 19.44
C LEU A 504 -5.48 38.09 20.76
N SER A 505 -5.72 39.41 20.70
CA SER A 505 -5.93 40.23 21.89
C SER A 505 -7.11 39.75 22.72
N LYS A 506 -8.24 39.39 22.09
CA LYS A 506 -9.42 38.84 22.79
C LYS A 506 -9.15 37.49 23.43
N ILE A 507 -8.42 36.59 22.76
CA ILE A 507 -8.06 35.30 23.38
C ILE A 507 -7.15 35.53 24.58
N LYS A 508 -6.15 36.41 24.45
CA LYS A 508 -5.24 36.76 25.54
C LYS A 508 -6.00 37.25 26.77
N GLU A 509 -6.95 38.17 26.59
CA GLU A 509 -7.81 38.68 27.66
C GLU A 509 -8.63 37.59 28.36
N SER A 510 -9.05 36.55 27.62
CA SER A 510 -9.77 35.42 28.22
C SER A 510 -8.93 34.58 29.18
N LYS A 511 -7.59 34.67 29.09
CA LYS A 511 -6.61 33.90 29.87
C LYS A 511 -6.78 32.37 29.78
N LYS A 512 -7.44 31.86 28.74
CA LYS A 512 -7.75 30.43 28.60
C LYS A 512 -6.67 29.62 27.89
N SER A 513 -5.81 30.27 27.11
CA SER A 513 -4.87 29.58 26.22
C SER A 513 -3.45 30.10 26.36
N ILE A 514 -2.48 29.22 26.13
CA ILE A 514 -1.09 29.51 25.82
C ILE A 514 -1.02 29.80 24.32
N ILE A 515 -0.52 30.97 23.93
CA ILE A 515 -0.43 31.36 22.52
C ILE A 515 1.05 31.41 22.12
N ILE A 516 1.44 30.63 21.11
CA ILE A 516 2.80 30.56 20.60
C ILE A 516 2.79 30.97 19.13
N ILE A 517 3.62 31.95 18.77
CA ILE A 517 3.65 32.53 17.42
C ILE A 517 5.09 32.49 16.91
N ILE A 518 5.31 31.87 15.75
CA ILE A 518 6.52 32.06 14.95
C ILE A 518 6.23 33.19 13.96
N THR A 519 7.04 34.24 14.00
CA THR A 519 6.83 35.35 13.06
C THR A 519 8.07 36.23 12.89
N HIS A 520 8.12 36.92 11.75
CA HIS A 520 9.00 38.06 11.47
C HIS A 520 8.22 39.39 11.45
N ASP A 521 6.92 39.34 11.73
CA ASP A 521 6.01 40.48 11.71
C ASP A 521 6.11 41.27 13.01
N ASP A 522 6.52 42.54 12.91
CA ASP A 522 6.70 43.41 14.07
C ASP A 522 5.40 43.66 14.83
N ASP A 523 4.25 43.70 14.15
CA ASP A 523 2.95 43.92 14.83
C ASP A 523 2.63 42.76 15.77
N LEU A 524 2.94 41.53 15.35
CA LEU A 524 2.76 40.34 16.19
C LEU A 524 3.76 40.30 17.34
N LYS A 525 4.99 40.76 17.10
CA LYS A 525 6.01 40.88 18.13
C LYS A 525 5.62 41.90 19.20
N GLN A 526 5.01 43.03 18.81
CA GLN A 526 4.57 44.08 19.73
C GLN A 526 3.46 43.63 20.70
N ILE A 527 2.53 42.77 20.26
CA ILE A 527 1.45 42.26 21.13
C ILE A 527 1.89 41.08 22.01
N SER A 528 3.10 40.57 21.80
CA SER A 528 3.64 39.43 22.52
C SER A 528 4.16 39.83 23.90
N ASP A 529 3.92 38.99 24.90
CA ASP A 529 4.38 39.22 26.28
C ASP A 529 5.85 38.81 26.45
N GLU A 530 6.26 37.74 25.76
CA GLU A 530 7.57 37.14 25.93
C GLU A 530 8.19 36.77 24.58
N LEU A 531 9.50 36.97 24.47
CA LEU A 531 10.30 36.67 23.28
C LEU A 531 11.26 35.53 23.57
N ILE A 532 11.24 34.53 22.70
CA ILE A 532 12.14 33.39 22.68
C ILE A 532 13.02 33.54 21.44
N ASP A 533 14.26 33.95 21.66
CA ASP A 533 15.24 34.13 20.59
C ASP A 533 16.12 32.88 20.47
N LEU A 534 15.95 32.16 19.35
CA LEU A 534 16.71 30.93 19.07
C LEU A 534 18.12 31.19 18.53
N GLU A 535 18.47 32.42 18.17
CA GLU A 535 19.86 32.74 17.77
C GLU A 535 20.78 32.81 18.98
N THR A 536 20.26 33.34 20.09
CA THR A 536 20.98 33.47 21.35
C THR A 536 20.63 32.38 22.36
N PHE A 537 19.62 31.56 22.06
CA PHE A 537 18.97 30.61 22.98
C PHE A 537 18.54 31.28 24.30
N LYS A 538 18.12 32.55 24.23
CA LYS A 538 17.70 33.35 25.39
C LYS A 538 16.19 33.55 25.42
N TRP A 539 15.65 33.54 26.64
CA TRP A 539 14.28 33.88 26.95
C TRP A 539 14.23 35.26 27.62
N THR A 540 13.41 36.17 27.09
CA THR A 540 13.28 37.54 27.60
C THR A 540 11.81 37.95 27.71
N LYS A 541 11.46 38.64 28.81
CA LYS A 541 10.14 39.28 28.96
C LYS A 541 10.16 40.62 28.21
N LEU A 542 9.17 40.86 27.35
CA LEU A 542 9.11 42.08 26.54
C LEU A 542 8.48 43.25 27.31
N TYR A 543 7.49 42.97 28.17
CA TYR A 543 6.78 44.00 28.94
C TYR A 543 6.43 43.49 30.35
N SER A 544 6.63 44.33 31.37
CA SER A 544 6.22 44.12 32.77
C SER A 544 4.90 44.79 33.08
#